data_AF-A0A183JHY4-F1
#
_entry.id   AF-A0A183JHY4-F1
#
_cell.length_a   1.000
_cell.length_b   1.000
_cell.length_c   1.000
_cell.angle_alpha   90.00
_cell.angle_beta   90.00
_cell.angle_gamma   90.00
#
_symmetry.space_group_name_H-M   'P 1'
#
loop_
_entity.id
_entity.type
_entity.pdbx_description
1 polymer ?
#
loop_
_entity_poly.entity_id
_entity_poly.type
_entity_poly.pdbx_seq_one_letter_code
_entity_poly.pdbx_strand_id
1 'polypeptide(L)'
;MAIRQIKSGKAAGPDNIPAEALKSDIEEEHVPMDWKEGHLIKIPKKGDLSKCENYTGITLLSVPGKACNRVLLKRMKDAVDAQLRDQQAGFRKDRS
;
A
#
# COMPACT_ATOMS: atom_id res chain seq x y z
N MET A 1 -16.29 -5.35 2.28
CA MET A 1 -15.64 -4.04 2.41
C MET A 1 -14.13 -4.16 2.22
N ALA A 2 -13.45 -3.10 1.77
CA ALA A 2 -12.00 -3.12 1.54
C ALA A 2 -11.19 -3.40 2.81
N ILE A 3 -11.73 -3.05 4.00
CA ILE A 3 -11.15 -3.35 5.31
C ILE A 3 -10.91 -4.86 5.48
N ARG A 4 -11.85 -5.71 5.04
CA ARG A 4 -11.70 -7.19 5.10
C ARG A 4 -10.63 -7.75 4.15
N GLN A 5 -10.07 -6.93 3.25
CA GLN A 5 -9.00 -7.34 2.34
C GLN A 5 -7.61 -7.05 2.89
N ILE A 6 -7.49 -6.28 3.98
CA ILE A 6 -6.23 -6.14 4.67
C ILE A 6 -5.93 -7.47 5.38
N LYS A 7 -4.81 -8.09 5.01
CA LYS A 7 -4.34 -9.33 5.63
C LYS A 7 -3.81 -9.06 7.03
N SER A 8 -4.01 -10.01 7.94
CA SER A 8 -3.35 -10.03 9.24
C SER A 8 -1.82 -10.11 9.09
N GLY A 9 -1.08 -9.58 10.06
CA GLY A 9 0.39 -9.57 10.05
C GLY A 9 1.02 -8.53 9.12
N LYS A 10 0.23 -7.56 8.61
CA LYS A 10 0.77 -6.41 7.90
C LYS A 10 1.49 -5.48 8.88
N ALA A 11 2.70 -5.05 8.52
CA ALA A 11 3.45 -4.07 9.29
C ALA A 11 2.62 -2.79 9.49
N ALA A 12 2.65 -2.28 10.72
CA ALA A 12 2.04 -1.01 11.08
C ALA A 12 2.71 0.15 10.33
N GLY A 13 1.99 1.26 10.19
CA GLY A 13 2.54 2.50 9.63
C GLY A 13 3.14 3.38 10.74
N PRO A 14 3.31 4.69 10.48
CA PRO A 14 3.78 5.66 11.46
C PRO A 14 2.94 5.69 12.75
N ASP A 15 1.65 5.34 12.63
CA ASP A 15 0.67 5.26 13.71
C ASP A 15 0.89 4.08 14.68
N ASN A 16 1.75 3.11 14.33
CA ASN A 16 1.96 1.87 15.08
C ASN A 16 0.69 1.03 15.32
N ILE A 17 -0.38 1.30 14.57
CA ILE A 17 -1.65 0.56 14.69
C ILE A 17 -1.54 -0.75 13.90
N PRO A 18 -1.78 -1.91 14.52
CA PRO A 18 -1.74 -3.20 13.80
C PRO A 18 -2.99 -3.39 12.93
N ALA A 19 -2.90 -4.22 11.91
CA ALA A 19 -4.00 -4.46 10.97
C ALA A 19 -5.27 -5.00 11.65
N GLU A 20 -5.11 -5.73 12.74
CA GLU A 20 -6.16 -6.38 13.52
C GLU A 20 -6.99 -5.38 14.35
N ALA A 21 -6.49 -4.16 14.54
CA ALA A 21 -7.16 -3.11 15.28
C ALA A 21 -8.18 -2.33 14.44
N LEU A 22 -8.15 -2.46 13.10
CA LEU A 22 -9.18 -1.90 12.22
C LEU A 22 -10.49 -2.69 12.36
N LYS A 23 -11.30 -2.34 13.36
CA LYS A 23 -12.59 -2.98 13.65
C LYS A 23 -13.81 -2.10 13.40
N SER A 24 -13.65 -0.79 13.20
CA SER A 24 -14.76 0.16 13.13
C SER A 24 -14.79 0.95 11.82
N ASP A 25 -15.97 1.50 11.55
CA ASP A 25 -16.20 2.44 10.45
C ASP A 25 -15.48 3.77 10.74
N ILE A 26 -14.98 4.39 9.67
CA ILE A 26 -14.38 5.72 9.73
C ILE A 26 -15.53 6.72 9.61
N GLU A 27 -15.78 7.49 10.66
CA GLU A 27 -16.86 8.49 10.70
C GLU A 27 -16.43 9.87 10.19
N GLU A 28 -15.15 10.05 9.83
CA GLU A 28 -14.66 11.33 9.32
C GLU A 28 -14.97 11.52 7.83
N GLU A 29 -15.55 12.68 7.51
CA GLU A 29 -15.86 13.12 6.14
C GLU A 29 -14.60 13.58 5.37
N HIS A 30 -13.49 13.79 6.09
CA HIS A 30 -12.20 14.17 5.54
C HIS A 30 -11.19 13.04 5.67
N VAL A 31 -10.21 12.99 4.74
CA VAL A 31 -9.10 12.05 4.82
C VAL A 31 -8.03 12.65 5.76
N PRO A 32 -7.74 12.00 6.91
CA PRO A 32 -6.72 12.46 7.84
C PRO A 32 -5.36 12.62 7.18
N MET A 33 -4.53 13.55 7.70
CA MET A 33 -3.20 13.78 7.16
C MET A 33 -2.30 12.54 7.30
N ASP A 34 -2.41 11.83 8.42
CA ASP A 34 -1.66 10.60 8.72
C ASP A 34 -1.93 9.45 7.74
N TRP A 35 -3.00 9.52 6.95
CA TRP A 35 -3.29 8.54 5.90
C TRP A 35 -2.55 8.84 4.59
N LYS A 36 -2.13 10.09 4.42
CA LYS A 36 -1.39 10.60 3.26
C LYS A 36 0.12 10.49 3.48
N GLU A 37 0.56 10.38 4.73
CA GLU A 37 1.96 10.22 5.11
C GLU A 37 2.38 8.75 5.28
N GLY A 38 3.67 8.49 5.15
CA GLY A 38 4.22 7.15 5.32
C GLY A 38 5.68 7.15 5.74
N HIS A 39 6.11 6.04 6.35
CA HIS A 39 7.48 5.88 6.83
C HIS A 39 8.37 5.29 5.72
N LEU A 40 9.47 5.97 5.39
CA LEU A 40 10.44 5.46 4.42
C LEU A 40 11.41 4.49 5.10
N ILE A 41 11.36 3.22 4.71
CA ILE A 41 12.25 2.16 5.19
C ILE A 41 13.21 1.77 4.09
N LYS A 42 14.49 1.66 4.44
CA LYS A 42 15.53 1.15 3.53
C LYS A 42 15.62 -0.37 3.65
N ILE A 43 15.34 -1.08 2.57
CA ILE A 43 15.56 -2.53 2.45
C ILE A 43 16.87 -2.78 1.71
N PRO A 44 17.82 -3.55 2.28
CA PRO A 44 19.07 -3.87 1.60
C PRO A 44 18.80 -4.74 0.36
N LYS A 45 19.44 -4.40 -0.76
CA LYS A 45 19.59 -5.23 -1.95
C LYS A 45 20.88 -6.03 -1.86
N LYS A 46 21.05 -7.00 -2.77
CA LYS A 46 22.31 -7.72 -2.95
C LYS A 46 23.41 -6.73 -3.35
N GLY A 47 24.56 -6.78 -2.69
CA GLY A 47 25.72 -5.93 -2.98
C GLY A 47 26.41 -5.48 -1.70
N ASP A 48 27.29 -4.49 -1.85
CA ASP A 48 27.99 -3.85 -0.74
C ASP A 48 27.05 -2.90 0.02
N LEU A 49 26.79 -3.21 1.29
CA LEU A 49 25.87 -2.47 2.16
C LEU A 49 26.37 -1.07 2.56
N SER A 50 27.63 -0.72 2.26
CA SER A 50 28.15 0.64 2.44
C SER A 50 27.65 1.60 1.35
N LYS A 51 27.18 1.08 0.20
CA LYS A 51 26.73 1.88 -0.93
C LYS A 51 25.22 2.13 -0.90
N CYS A 52 24.81 3.39 -0.99
CA CYS A 52 23.40 3.79 -0.96
C CYS A 52 22.55 3.17 -2.08
N GLU A 53 23.12 2.96 -3.27
CA GLU A 53 22.45 2.33 -4.43
C GLU A 53 22.00 0.88 -4.18
N ASN A 54 22.65 0.21 -3.22
CA ASN A 54 22.30 -1.14 -2.78
C ASN A 54 21.17 -1.15 -1.75
N TYR A 55 20.36 -0.08 -1.66
CA TYR A 55 19.14 -0.05 -0.88
C TYR A 55 17.92 0.22 -1.77
N THR A 56 16.75 -0.24 -1.31
CA THR A 56 15.45 0.09 -1.88
C THR A 56 14.63 0.78 -0.81
N GLY A 57 14.21 2.01 -1.07
CA GLY A 57 13.21 2.66 -0.24
C GLY A 57 11.84 2.00 -0.46
N ILE A 58 11.19 1.57 0.62
CA ILE A 58 9.76 1.27 0.63
C ILE A 58 9.06 2.26 1.56
N THR A 59 7.85 2.66 1.20
CA THR A 59 7.03 3.53 2.05
C THR A 59 5.96 2.68 2.75
N LEU A 60 5.94 2.69 4.08
CA LEU A 60 4.87 2.10 4.87
C LEU A 60 3.83 3.16 5.22
N LEU A 61 2.63 3.02 4.66
CA LEU A 61 1.47 3.81 5.05
C LEU A 61 0.84 3.27 6.33
N SER A 62 0.09 4.12 7.03
CA SER A 62 -0.86 3.70 8.07
C SER A 62 -1.82 2.62 7.56
N VAL A 63 -2.31 1.77 8.45
CA VAL A 63 -3.25 0.71 8.08
C VAL A 63 -4.52 1.27 7.42
N PRO A 64 -5.18 2.33 7.95
CA PRO A 64 -6.30 2.93 7.25
C PRO A 64 -5.91 3.58 5.90
N GLY A 65 -4.72 4.19 5.79
CA GLY A 65 -4.19 4.67 4.50
C GLY A 65 -4.06 3.54 3.46
N LYS A 66 -3.57 2.37 3.86
CA LYS A 66 -3.54 1.15 3.01
C LYS A 66 -4.95 0.71 2.61
N ALA A 67 -5.92 0.77 3.52
CA ALA A 67 -7.31 0.41 3.25
C ALA A 67 -7.92 1.35 2.21
N CYS A 68 -7.72 2.66 2.38
CA CYS A 68 -8.18 3.69 1.46
C CYS A 68 -7.59 3.50 0.05
N ASN A 69 -6.27 3.31 -0.05
CA ASN A 69 -5.62 3.03 -1.32
C ASN A 69 -6.18 1.77 -2.01
N ARG A 70 -6.57 0.74 -1.24
CA ARG A 70 -7.21 -0.45 -1.80
C ARG A 70 -8.60 -0.16 -2.37
N VAL A 71 -9.37 0.72 -1.73
CA VAL A 71 -10.67 1.19 -2.25
C VAL A 71 -10.45 1.94 -3.57
N LEU A 72 -9.53 2.90 -3.59
CA LEU A 72 -9.22 3.70 -4.77
C LEU A 72 -8.76 2.83 -5.94
N LEU A 73 -7.81 1.93 -5.69
CA LEU A 73 -7.34 0.97 -6.70
C LEU A 73 -8.50 0.16 -7.26
N LYS A 74 -9.40 -0.37 -6.41
CA LYS A 74 -10.55 -1.15 -6.89
C LYS A 74 -11.48 -0.34 -7.78
N ARG A 75 -11.68 0.96 -7.50
CA ARG A 75 -12.54 1.83 -8.31
C ARG A 75 -11.91 2.18 -9.65
N MET A 76 -10.60 2.39 -9.68
CA MET A 76 -9.88 2.81 -10.90
C MET A 76 -9.48 1.63 -11.78
N LYS A 77 -9.39 0.43 -11.21
CA LYS A 77 -8.75 -0.74 -11.85
C LYS A 77 -9.27 -0.99 -13.25
N ASP A 78 -10.58 -1.16 -13.43
CA ASP A 78 -11.14 -1.59 -14.71
C ASP A 78 -10.93 -0.52 -15.79
N ALA A 79 -11.04 0.77 -15.42
CA ALA A 79 -10.81 1.90 -16.32
C ALA A 79 -9.34 2.03 -16.74
N VAL A 80 -8.40 1.74 -15.83
CA VAL A 80 -6.96 1.74 -16.12
C VAL A 80 -6.58 0.50 -16.93
N ASP A 81 -7.05 -0.69 -16.55
CA ASP A 81 -6.75 -1.95 -17.23
C ASP A 81 -7.20 -1.95 -18.70
N ALA A 82 -8.29 -1.24 -19.02
CA ALA A 82 -8.77 -1.06 -20.40
C ALA A 82 -7.82 -0.21 -21.28
N GLN A 83 -6.97 0.63 -20.67
CA GLN A 83 -6.03 1.50 -21.37
C GLN A 83 -4.61 0.92 -21.45
N LEU A 84 -4.33 -0.16 -20.71
CA LEU A 84 -3.01 -0.78 -20.68
C LEU A 84 -2.77 -1.68 -21.90
N ARG A 85 -1.57 -1.57 -22.47
CA ARG A 85 -1.08 -2.44 -23.57
C ARG A 85 -1.11 -3.92 -23.18
N ASP A 86 -1.29 -4.80 -24.16
CA ASP A 86 -1.31 -6.24 -23.92
C ASP A 86 0.03 -6.82 -23.49
N GLN A 87 1.14 -6.17 -23.82
CA GLN A 87 2.47 -6.61 -23.36
C GLN A 87 2.71 -6.26 -21.88
N GLN A 88 1.89 -5.40 -21.26
CA GLN A 88 2.01 -5.12 -19.84
C GLN A 88 1.44 -6.30 -19.04
N ALA A 89 2.31 -7.02 -18.35
CA ALA A 89 1.94 -8.15 -17.48
C ALA A 89 1.94 -7.76 -15.99
N GLY A 90 2.90 -6.93 -15.59
CA GLY A 90 3.08 -6.52 -14.19
C GLY A 90 1.83 -5.83 -13.62
N PHE A 91 1.46 -6.22 -12.41
CA PHE A 91 0.34 -5.65 -11.63
C PHE A 91 -1.05 -5.80 -12.26
N ARG A 92 -1.20 -6.63 -13.30
CA ARG A 92 -2.50 -6.96 -13.91
C ARG A 92 -3.03 -8.29 -13.39
N LYS A 93 -4.36 -8.43 -13.41
CA LYS A 93 -4.99 -9.68 -13.04
C LYS A 93 -4.69 -10.74 -14.10
N ASP A 94 -4.45 -11.98 -13.68
CA ASP A 94 -4.31 -13.14 -14.56
C ASP A 94 -3.13 -13.03 -15.56
N ARG A 95 -2.10 -12.24 -15.21
CA ARG A 95 -0.86 -12.03 -15.98
C ARG A 95 0.36 -12.06 -15.03
N SER A 96 1.48 -12.62 -15.47
CA SER A 96 2.75 -12.73 -14.72
C SER A 96 3.95 -12.50 -15.62
#